data_AF-A0A935XKR7-F1
#
_entry.id   AF-A0A935XKR7-F1
#
_cell.length_a   1.000
_cell.length_b   1.000
_cell.length_c   1.000
_cell.angle_alpha   90.00
_cell.angle_beta   90.00
_cell.angle_gamma   90.00
#
_symmetry.space_group_name_H-M   'P 1'
#
loop_
_entity.id
_entity.type
_entity.pdbx_description
1 polymer ?
#
loop_
_entity_poly.entity_id
_entity_poly.type
_entity_poly.pdbx_seq_one_letter_code
_entity_poly.pdbx_strand_id
1 'polypeptide(L)'
;MSRFRVAVHIVPRRGILDPQGKAVSDALHSLGFAGVGDVHVGRHLVLDIDAADAAGAGEQVRTMCDKLLANPVTEDYEIAGVTPA
;
A
#
# COMPACT_ATOMS: atom_id res chain seq x y z
N MET A 1 -10.21 0.51 25.18
CA MET A 1 -9.76 0.42 23.78
C MET A 1 -10.10 1.74 23.13
N SER A 2 -9.22 2.23 22.28
CA SER A 2 -9.36 3.47 21.54
C SER A 2 -9.40 3.16 20.05
N ARG A 3 -10.06 4.02 19.29
CA ARG A 3 -10.13 3.89 17.83
C ARG A 3 -8.89 4.51 17.19
N PHE A 4 -8.30 3.81 16.24
CA PHE A 4 -7.15 4.25 15.46
C PHE A 4 -7.46 4.16 13.98
N ARG A 5 -6.96 5.12 13.22
CA ARG A 5 -6.92 5.08 11.76
C ARG A 5 -5.54 4.63 11.30
N VAL A 6 -5.50 3.54 10.55
CA VAL A 6 -4.28 2.94 10.01
C VAL A 6 -4.31 3.03 8.49
N ALA A 7 -3.26 3.60 7.91
CA ALA A 7 -3.05 3.66 6.46
C ALA A 7 -2.02 2.61 6.04
N VAL A 8 -2.29 1.90 4.95
CA VAL A 8 -1.38 0.91 4.36
C VAL A 8 -1.29 1.09 2.85
N HIS A 9 -0.08 1.03 2.32
CA HIS A 9 0.20 0.94 0.89
C HIS A 9 0.48 -0.51 0.51
N ILE A 10 -0.12 -0.98 -0.57
CA ILE A 10 0.11 -2.30 -1.14
C ILE A 10 0.46 -2.13 -2.61
N VAL A 11 1.62 -2.61 -3.04
CA VAL A 11 2.13 -2.44 -4.41
C VAL A 11 2.66 -3.78 -4.95
N PRO A 12 2.64 -4.00 -6.27
CA PRO A 12 3.31 -5.17 -6.86
C PRO A 12 4.80 -5.21 -6.48
N ARG A 13 5.32 -6.41 -6.16
CA ARG A 13 6.75 -6.64 -5.91
C ARG A 13 7.57 -6.24 -7.14
N ARG A 14 8.79 -5.75 -6.90
CA ARG A 14 9.76 -5.51 -7.97
C ARG A 14 9.99 -6.79 -8.80
N GLY A 15 9.96 -6.64 -10.12
CA GLY A 15 10.11 -7.76 -11.05
C GLY A 15 8.82 -8.51 -11.37
N ILE A 16 7.70 -8.22 -10.70
CA ILE A 16 6.36 -8.64 -11.13
C ILE A 16 5.85 -7.68 -12.19
N LEU A 17 5.20 -8.23 -13.22
CA LEU A 17 4.58 -7.43 -14.27
C LEU A 17 3.46 -6.56 -13.68
N ASP A 18 3.57 -5.25 -13.83
CA ASP A 18 2.55 -4.26 -13.50
C ASP A 18 2.06 -3.54 -14.78
N PRO A 19 1.01 -4.06 -15.44
CA PRO A 19 0.47 -3.44 -16.65
C PRO A 19 -0.08 -2.02 -16.41
N GLN A 20 -0.57 -1.74 -15.21
CA GLN A 20 -1.14 -0.43 -14.87
C GLN A 20 -0.03 0.60 -14.70
N GLY A 21 1.03 0.24 -13.98
CA GLY A 21 2.24 1.04 -13.85
C GLY A 21 2.86 1.39 -15.20
N LYS A 22 2.96 0.40 -16.09
CA LYS A 22 3.44 0.64 -17.46
C LYS A 22 2.56 1.64 -18.23
N ALA A 23 1.25 1.47 -18.20
CA ALA A 23 0.33 2.37 -18.90
C ALA A 23 0.45 3.82 -18.40
N VAL A 24 0.62 4.01 -17.08
CA VAL A 24 0.83 5.34 -16.49
C VAL A 24 2.17 5.93 -16.90
N SER A 25 3.25 5.14 -16.90
CA SER A 25 4.57 5.58 -17.35
C SER A 25 4.55 6.03 -18.82
N ASP A 26 3.97 5.23 -19.71
CA ASP A 26 3.85 5.55 -21.14
C ASP A 26 3.02 6.84 -21.36
N ALA A 27 1.95 7.04 -20.58
CA ALA A 27 1.14 8.26 -20.62
C ALA A 27 1.94 9.49 -20.14
N LEU A 28 2.71 9.38 -19.06
CA LEU A 28 3.56 10.46 -18.56
C LEU A 28 4.65 10.83 -19.57
N HIS A 29 5.26 9.85 -20.24
CA HIS A 29 6.24 10.10 -21.30
C HIS A 29 5.61 10.84 -22.49
N SER A 30 4.39 10.46 -22.88
CA SER A 30 3.64 11.13 -23.95
C SER A 30 3.32 12.60 -23.62
N LEU A 31 3.25 12.96 -22.34
CA LEU A 31 3.06 14.33 -21.86
C LEU A 31 4.38 15.11 -21.70
N GLY A 32 5.53 14.51 -22.05
CA GLY A 32 6.85 15.15 -22.01
C GLY A 32 7.67 14.89 -20.74
N PHE A 33 7.18 14.06 -19.80
CA PHE A 33 7.90 13.74 -18.56
C PHE A 33 8.93 12.61 -18.76
N ALA A 34 9.91 12.82 -19.65
CA ALA A 34 10.89 11.79 -20.05
C ALA A 34 11.80 11.29 -18.91
N GLY A 35 11.89 12.01 -17.79
CA GLY A 35 12.68 11.60 -16.62
C GLY A 35 12.00 10.58 -15.71
N VAL A 36 10.75 10.21 -15.97
CA VAL A 36 10.03 9.21 -15.19
C VAL A 36 10.56 7.80 -15.52
N GLY A 37 10.98 7.06 -14.50
CA GLY A 37 11.41 5.66 -14.63
C GLY A 37 10.25 4.68 -14.46
N ASP A 38 10.47 3.67 -13.62
CA ASP A 38 9.44 2.69 -13.29
C ASP A 38 8.33 3.32 -12.43
N VAL A 39 7.09 3.12 -12.86
CA VAL A 39 5.89 3.50 -12.12
C VAL A 39 5.23 2.22 -11.63
N HIS A 40 4.89 2.19 -10.35
CA HIS A 40 4.09 1.11 -9.76
C HIS A 40 2.72 1.66 -9.37
N VAL A 41 1.67 0.94 -9.75
CA VAL A 41 0.30 1.27 -9.35
C VAL A 41 -0.17 0.21 -8.36
N GLY A 42 -0.59 0.68 -7.19
CA GLY A 42 -1.03 -0.17 -6.10
C GLY A 42 -2.29 0.36 -5.42
N ARG A 43 -2.55 -0.17 -4.23
CA ARG A 43 -3.72 0.16 -3.41
C ARG A 43 -3.29 0.92 -2.16
N HIS A 44 -4.04 1.96 -1.82
CA HIS A 44 -3.96 2.63 -0.51
C HIS A 44 -5.23 2.26 0.26
N LEU A 45 -5.09 1.59 1.41
CA LEU A 45 -6.20 1.24 2.28
C LEU A 45 -6.11 2.03 3.58
N VAL A 46 -7.25 2.54 4.04
CA VAL A 46 -7.40 3.23 5.32
C VAL A 46 -8.41 2.45 6.15
N LEU A 47 -7.98 1.93 7.28
CA LEU A 47 -8.79 1.13 8.19
C LEU A 47 -8.99 1.87 9.50
N ASP A 48 -10.20 1.83 10.05
CA ASP A 48 -10.44 2.22 11.43
C ASP A 48 -10.48 0.95 12.30
N ILE A 49 -9.65 0.91 13.34
CA ILE A 49 -9.36 -0.27 14.17
C ILE A 49 -9.48 0.11 15.65
N ASP A 50 -10.19 -0.69 16.43
CA ASP A 50 -10.17 -0.57 17.90
C ASP A 50 -8.99 -1.36 18.47
N ALA A 51 -8.11 -0.68 19.22
CA ALA A 51 -6.93 -1.29 19.83
C ALA A 51 -6.64 -0.70 21.22
N ALA A 52 -5.74 -1.34 21.97
CA ALA A 52 -5.26 -0.80 23.24
C ALA A 52 -4.41 0.46 23.03
N ASP A 53 -3.58 0.45 22.00
CA ASP A 53 -2.68 1.54 21.62
C ASP A 53 -2.37 1.49 20.10
N ALA A 54 -1.58 2.45 19.63
CA ALA A 54 -1.19 2.55 18.22
C ALA A 54 -0.35 1.36 17.73
N ALA A 55 0.48 0.77 18.61
CA ALA A 55 1.30 -0.38 18.25
C ALA A 55 0.42 -1.61 17.97
N GLY A 56 -0.56 -1.87 18.84
CA GLY A 56 -1.55 -2.93 18.68
C GLY A 56 -2.44 -2.73 17.46
N ALA A 57 -2.84 -1.49 17.14
CA ALA A 57 -3.57 -1.20 15.90
C ALA A 57 -2.73 -1.57 14.67
N GLY A 58 -1.44 -1.20 14.67
CA GLY A 58 -0.50 -1.55 13.61
C GLY A 58 -0.32 -3.06 13.46
N GLU A 59 -0.13 -3.80 14.56
CA GLU A 59 0.05 -5.26 14.55
C GLU A 59 -1.18 -6.00 14.02
N GLN A 60 -2.38 -5.57 14.40
CA GLN A 60 -3.62 -6.11 13.85
C GLN A 60 -3.67 -5.93 12.33
N VAL A 61 -3.34 -4.73 11.82
CA VAL A 61 -3.34 -4.47 10.37
C VAL A 61 -2.25 -5.28 9.66
N ARG A 62 -1.05 -5.45 10.23
CA ARG A 62 -0.02 -6.37 9.67
C ARG A 62 -0.59 -7.78 9.50
N THR A 63 -1.25 -8.29 10.54
CA THR A 63 -1.89 -9.61 10.49
C THR A 63 -2.96 -9.69 9.40
N MET A 64 -3.74 -8.62 9.19
CA MET A 64 -4.73 -8.55 8.10
C MET A 64 -4.04 -8.56 6.73
N CYS A 65 -2.93 -7.84 6.57
CA CYS A 65 -2.14 -7.84 5.35
C CYS A 65 -1.59 -9.22 5.02
N ASP A 66 -0.97 -9.90 5.99
CA ASP A 66 -0.38 -11.23 5.81
C ASP A 66 -1.42 -12.31 5.46
N LYS A 67 -2.65 -12.16 5.96
CA LYS A 67 -3.72 -13.15 5.77
C LYS A 67 -4.61 -12.90 4.56
N LEU A 68 -4.78 -11.64 4.14
CA LEU A 68 -5.80 -11.28 3.16
C LEU A 68 -5.46 -10.09 2.29
N LEU A 69 -5.03 -8.97 2.88
CA LEU A 69 -5.03 -7.71 2.12
C LEU A 69 -3.94 -7.68 1.04
N ALA A 70 -2.80 -8.34 1.29
CA ALA A 70 -1.70 -8.44 0.34
C ALA A 70 -1.49 -9.90 -0.08
N ASN A 71 -1.27 -10.13 -1.37
CA ASN A 71 -0.82 -11.41 -1.87
C ASN A 71 0.69 -11.57 -1.55
N PRO A 72 1.09 -12.53 -0.71
CA PRO A 72 2.48 -12.66 -0.25
C PRO A 72 3.45 -13.00 -1.39
N VAL A 73 2.99 -13.56 -2.50
CA VAL A 73 3.85 -13.93 -3.63
C VAL A 73 4.11 -12.73 -4.55
N THR A 74 3.12 -11.88 -4.77
CA THR A 74 3.17 -10.88 -5.85
C THR A 74 3.15 -9.43 -5.36
N GLU A 75 2.81 -9.17 -4.10
CA GLU A 75 2.66 -7.82 -3.56
C GLU A 75 3.55 -7.61 -2.33
N ASP A 76 4.05 -6.39 -2.20
CA ASP A 76 4.64 -5.82 -0.99
C ASP A 76 3.62 -4.89 -0.32
N TYR A 77 3.72 -4.74 1.00
CA TYR A 77 2.93 -3.75 1.72
C TYR A 77 3.76 -2.99 2.76
N GLU A 78 3.33 -1.77 3.05
CA GLU A 78 3.91 -0.88 4.05
C GLU A 78 2.80 -0.22 4.87
N ILE A 79 2.90 -0.29 6.20
CA ILE A 79 2.06 0.54 7.07
C ILE A 79 2.58 1.98 7.00
N ALA A 80 1.83 2.83 6.29
CA ALA A 80 2.17 4.21 6.01
C ALA A 80 1.87 5.15 7.19
N GLY A 81 0.97 4.77 8.10
CA GLY A 81 0.68 5.56 9.29
C GLY A 81 -0.32 4.92 10.23
N VAL A 82 -0.19 5.27 11.52
CA VAL A 82 -1.16 4.92 12.57
C VAL A 82 -1.44 6.18 13.36
N THR A 83 -2.70 6.59 13.43
CA THR A 83 -3.15 7.81 14.11
C THR A 83 -4.37 7.53 14.96
N PRO A 84 -4.58 8.21 16.10
CA PRO A 84 -5.87 8.18 16.80
C PRO A 84 -6.98 8.66 15.84
N ALA A 85 -8.14 7.99 15.86
CA ALA A 85 -9.30 8.32 15.04
C ALA A 85 -10.33 9.16 15.80
#